data_AF-A0A431WQX5-F1
#
_entry.id   AF-A0A431WQX5-F1
#
_cell.length_a   1.000
_cell.length_b   1.000
_cell.length_c   1.000
_cell.angle_alpha   90.00
_cell.angle_beta   90.00
_cell.angle_gamma   90.00
#
_symmetry.space_group_name_H-M   'P 1'
#
loop_
_entity.id
_entity.type
_entity.pdbx_description
1 polymer ?
#
loop_
_entity_poly.entity_id
_entity_poly.type
_entity_poly.pdbx_seq_one_letter_code
_entity_poly.pdbx_strand_id
1 'polypeptide(L)'
;MFPQSTLLDPLFWMVLGAIQVLVFTGASQWAKEYQLGMNWWRWSVVGFWWLSFILTIAGAFTLLGENEGNAGWYVLGFVGTLLVIGGAAILKVLVLLKPNPQ
;
A
#
# COMPACT_ATOMS: atom_id res chain seq x y z
N MET A 1 -14.94 5.19 -14.37
CA MET A 1 -15.54 5.72 -13.13
C MET A 1 -17.04 5.51 -13.23
N PHE A 2 -17.68 4.88 -12.24
CA PHE A 2 -19.14 4.77 -12.21
C PHE A 2 -19.69 6.21 -12.07
N PRO A 3 -20.50 6.72 -13.01
CA PRO A 3 -20.99 8.08 -12.90
C PRO A 3 -22.10 8.14 -11.85
N GLN A 4 -21.89 8.90 -10.77
CA GLN A 4 -22.91 9.41 -9.85
C GLN A 4 -23.91 8.37 -9.33
N SER A 5 -23.42 7.20 -8.90
CA SER A 5 -24.31 6.25 -8.22
C SER A 5 -24.41 6.63 -6.74
N THR A 6 -25.61 7.00 -6.30
CA THR A 6 -25.87 7.37 -4.89
C THR A 6 -25.60 6.22 -3.90
N LEU A 7 -25.45 4.99 -4.38
CA LEU A 7 -25.19 3.80 -3.55
C LEU A 7 -23.83 3.15 -3.81
N LEU A 8 -23.37 2.99 -5.06
CA LEU A 8 -22.11 2.26 -5.31
C LEU A 8 -20.89 3.12 -4.99
N ASP A 9 -20.97 4.45 -5.15
CA ASP A 9 -19.82 5.32 -4.85
C ASP A 9 -19.51 5.30 -3.34
N PRO A 10 -20.48 5.53 -2.42
CA PRO A 10 -20.21 5.40 -0.99
C PRO A 10 -19.80 3.97 -0.59
N LEU A 11 -20.45 2.95 -1.16
CA LEU A 11 -20.14 1.56 -0.84
C LEU A 11 -18.71 1.17 -1.25
N PHE A 12 -18.27 1.63 -2.42
CA PHE A 12 -16.89 1.45 -2.88
C PHE A 12 -15.90 2.02 -1.87
N TRP A 13 -16.09 3.27 -1.43
CA TRP A 13 -15.20 3.90 -0.45
C TRP A 13 -15.24 3.23 0.92
N MET A 14 -16.42 2.78 1.38
CA MET A 14 -16.54 2.02 2.63
C MET A 14 -15.79 0.69 2.56
N VAL A 15 -15.95 -0.07 1.47
CA VAL A 15 -15.25 -1.35 1.27
C VAL A 15 -13.75 -1.11 1.17
N LEU A 16 -13.30 -0.10 0.43
CA LEU A 16 -11.90 0.24 0.31
C LEU A 16 -11.28 0.60 1.67
N GLY A 17 -11.97 1.42 2.48
CA GLY A 17 -11.55 1.75 3.84
C GLY A 17 -11.50 0.53 4.76
N ALA A 18 -12.50 -0.35 4.71
CA ALA A 18 -12.51 -1.58 5.49
C ALA A 18 -11.33 -2.51 5.14
N ILE A 19 -11.01 -2.63 3.85
CA ILE A 19 -9.83 -3.37 3.38
C ILE A 19 -8.54 -2.75 3.94
N GLN A 20 -8.41 -1.42 3.99
CA GLN A 20 -7.24 -0.79 4.59
C GLN A 20 -7.08 -1.14 6.08
N VAL A 21 -8.17 -1.14 6.85
CA VAL A 21 -8.14 -1.56 8.25
C VAL A 21 -7.67 -3.00 8.39
N LEU A 22 -8.16 -3.91 7.54
CA LEU A 22 -7.73 -5.31 7.53
C LEU A 22 -6.24 -5.46 7.18
N VAL A 23 -5.73 -4.70 6.21
CA VAL A 23 -4.31 -4.70 5.85
C VAL A 23 -3.44 -4.30 7.05
N PHE A 24 -3.76 -3.19 7.73
CA PHE A 24 -2.96 -2.74 8.87
C PHE A 24 -3.11 -3.66 10.10
N THR A 25 -4.29 -4.26 10.29
CA THR A 25 -4.51 -5.25 11.36
C THR A 25 -3.67 -6.50 11.12
N GLY A 26 -3.70 -7.04 9.89
CA GLY A 26 -2.88 -8.18 9.49
C GLY A 26 -1.39 -7.86 9.56
N ALA A 27 -0.96 -6.69 9.09
CA ALA A 27 0.43 -6.24 9.19
C ALA A 27 0.89 -6.13 10.66
N SER A 28 0.02 -5.66 11.56
CA SER A 28 0.32 -5.57 13.00
C SER A 28 0.45 -6.95 13.66
N GLN A 29 -0.42 -7.89 13.31
CA GLN A 29 -0.32 -9.28 13.77
C GLN A 29 0.97 -9.93 13.26
N TRP A 30 1.25 -9.79 11.96
CA TRP A 30 2.47 -10.29 11.33
C TRP A 30 3.73 -9.69 11.97
N ALA A 31 3.76 -8.38 12.22
CA ALA A 31 4.90 -7.75 12.89
C ALA A 31 5.15 -8.29 14.31
N LYS A 32 4.10 -8.65 15.06
CA LYS A 32 4.19 -9.26 16.39
C LYS A 32 4.69 -10.69 16.32
N GLU A 33 4.14 -11.50 15.40
CA GLU A 33 4.52 -12.90 15.20
C GLU A 33 6.00 -13.04 14.81
N TYR A 34 6.49 -12.17 13.92
CA TYR A 34 7.89 -12.14 13.51
C TYR A 34 8.80 -11.36 14.46
N GLN A 35 8.22 -10.75 15.51
CA GLN A 35 8.90 -9.94 16.51
C GLN A 35 9.78 -8.84 15.89
N LEU A 36 9.26 -8.12 14.88
CA LEU A 36 10.03 -7.13 14.10
C LEU A 36 10.42 -5.86 14.88
N GLY A 37 10.08 -5.75 16.17
CA GLY A 37 10.41 -4.59 16.99
C GLY A 37 9.87 -3.28 16.41
N MET A 38 8.65 -3.30 15.89
CA MET A 38 8.06 -2.13 15.23
C MET A 38 7.87 -0.98 16.22
N ASN A 39 8.56 0.14 15.98
CA ASN A 39 8.34 1.41 16.67
C ASN A 39 7.55 2.37 15.78
N TRP A 40 7.21 3.55 16.30
CA TRP A 40 6.46 4.56 15.55
C TRP A 40 7.12 4.91 14.20
N TRP A 41 8.44 5.08 14.17
CA TRP A 41 9.18 5.41 12.94
C TRP A 41 9.12 4.31 11.88
N ARG A 42 9.30 3.04 12.28
CA ARG A 42 9.17 1.88 11.37
C ARG A 42 7.76 1.78 10.81
N TRP A 43 6.74 2.05 11.64
CA TRP A 43 5.35 2.13 11.19
C TRP A 43 5.11 3.28 10.23
N SER A 44 5.68 4.46 10.47
CA SER A 44 5.57 5.60 9.56
C SER A 44 6.18 5.29 8.19
N VAL A 45 7.34 4.62 8.14
CA VAL A 45 7.99 4.23 6.87
C VAL A 45 7.13 3.22 6.10
N VAL A 46 6.65 2.16 6.77
CA VAL A 46 5.79 1.16 6.14
C VAL A 46 4.46 1.78 5.68
N GLY A 47 3.85 2.63 6.51
CA GLY A 47 2.61 3.33 6.19
C GLY A 47 2.77 4.29 5.01
N PHE A 48 3.87 5.05 4.95
CA PHE A 48 4.17 5.94 3.83
C PHE A 48 4.40 5.17 2.53
N TRP A 49 5.15 4.06 2.59
CA TRP A 49 5.34 3.17 1.46
C TRP A 49 4.00 2.61 0.95
N TRP A 50 3.15 2.12 1.86
CA TRP A 50 1.84 1.56 1.52
C TRP A 50 0.91 2.62 0.90
N LEU A 51 0.88 3.82 1.47
CA LEU A 51 0.12 4.95 0.92
C LEU A 51 0.58 5.30 -0.50
N SER A 52 1.90 5.38 -0.71
CA SER A 52 2.49 5.64 -2.03
C SER A 52 2.12 4.56 -3.05
N PHE A 53 2.07 3.30 -2.62
CA PHE A 53 1.65 2.17 -3.44
C PHE A 53 0.19 2.28 -3.87
N ILE A 54 -0.71 2.58 -2.93
CA ILE A 54 -2.14 2.79 -3.24
C ILE A 54 -2.33 3.98 -4.18
N LEU A 55 -1.65 5.11 -3.93
CA LEU A 55 -1.75 6.29 -4.78
C LEU A 55 -1.23 6.02 -6.20
N THR A 56 -0.18 5.20 -6.34
CA THR A 56 0.35 4.79 -7.65
C THR A 56 -0.68 3.96 -8.41
N ILE A 57 -1.32 2.99 -7.74
CA ILE A 57 -2.40 2.19 -8.33
C ILE A 57 -3.56 3.10 -8.73
N ALA A 58 -4.07 3.91 -7.79
CA ALA A 58 -5.18 4.81 -8.04
C ALA A 58 -4.89 5.78 -9.20
N GLY A 59 -3.72 6.42 -9.20
CA GLY A 59 -3.30 7.33 -10.26
C GLY A 59 -3.16 6.63 -11.61
N ALA A 60 -2.56 5.45 -11.65
CA ALA A 60 -2.44 4.68 -12.89
C ALA A 60 -3.82 4.32 -13.48
N PHE A 61 -4.76 3.85 -12.66
CA PHE A 61 -6.11 3.52 -13.11
C PHE A 61 -6.93 4.76 -13.53
N THR A 62 -6.68 5.92 -12.92
CA THR A 62 -7.24 7.19 -13.40
C THR A 62 -6.75 7.51 -14.81
N LEU A 63 -5.43 7.47 -15.05
CA LEU A 63 -4.85 7.74 -16.38
C LEU A 63 -5.32 6.74 -17.44
N LEU A 64 -5.42 5.44 -17.08
CA LEU A 64 -5.99 4.41 -17.95
C LEU A 64 -7.45 4.72 -18.32
N GLY A 65 -8.21 5.32 -17.39
CA GLY A 65 -9.60 5.74 -17.61
C GLY A 65 -9.75 7.03 -18.42
N GLU A 66 -8.76 7.91 -18.40
CA GLU A 66 -8.72 9.20 -19.11
C GLU A 66 -8.19 9.10 -20.54
N ASN A 67 -8.11 7.88 -21.09
CA ASN A 67 -7.57 7.58 -22.43
C ASN A 67 -6.07 7.89 -22.58
N GLU A 68 -5.34 8.05 -21.47
CA GLU A 68 -3.88 8.16 -21.41
C GLU A 68 -3.25 6.80 -21.05
N GLY A 69 -3.68 5.77 -21.77
CA GLY A 69 -3.37 4.37 -21.45
C GLY A 69 -1.88 4.09 -21.25
N ASN A 70 -1.02 4.62 -22.13
CA ASN A 70 0.42 4.44 -22.04
C ASN A 70 0.99 5.06 -20.75
N ALA A 71 0.55 6.26 -20.36
CA ALA A 71 1.02 6.90 -19.14
C ALA A 71 0.61 6.09 -17.90
N GLY A 72 -0.62 5.59 -17.86
CA GLY A 72 -1.09 4.67 -16.81
C GLY A 72 -0.23 3.41 -16.70
N TRP A 73 0.10 2.77 -17.82
CA TRP A 73 0.99 1.61 -17.84
C TRP A 73 2.43 1.94 -17.43
N TYR A 74 2.97 3.09 -17.80
CA TYR A 74 4.31 3.50 -17.36
C TYR A 74 4.35 3.80 -15.86
N VAL A 75 3.33 4.47 -15.31
CA VAL A 75 3.24 4.71 -13.86
C VAL A 75 3.13 3.38 -13.11
N LEU A 76 2.22 2.50 -13.53
CA LEU A 76 2.01 1.20 -12.88
C LEU A 76 3.24 0.30 -13.03
N GLY A 77 3.80 0.22 -14.24
CA GLY A 77 4.95 -0.61 -14.56
C GLY A 77 6.23 -0.11 -13.91
N PHE A 78 6.61 1.15 -14.11
CA PHE A 78 7.87 1.68 -13.60
C PHE A 78 7.79 2.04 -12.12
N VAL A 79 6.87 2.94 -11.74
CA VAL A 79 6.76 3.39 -10.34
C VAL A 79 6.25 2.26 -9.45
N GLY A 80 5.27 1.49 -9.93
CA GLY A 80 4.77 0.33 -9.18
C GLY A 80 5.86 -0.73 -8.95
N THR A 81 6.68 -1.05 -9.95
CA THR A 81 7.81 -1.98 -9.76
C THR A 81 8.82 -1.43 -8.75
N LEU A 82 9.18 -0.15 -8.82
CA LEU A 82 10.07 0.47 -7.83
C LEU A 82 9.50 0.39 -6.42
N LEU A 83 8.20 0.57 -6.26
CA LEU A 83 7.54 0.43 -4.96
C LEU A 83 7.52 -1.03 -4.49
N VAL A 84 7.31 -2.02 -5.36
CA VAL A 84 7.43 -3.44 -4.98
C VAL A 84 8.84 -3.76 -4.50
N ILE A 85 9.88 -3.32 -5.24
CA ILE A 85 11.28 -3.48 -4.83
C ILE A 85 11.53 -2.75 -3.50
N GLY A 86 11.01 -1.54 -3.34
CA GLY A 86 11.10 -0.75 -2.11
C GLY A 86 10.45 -1.47 -0.92
N GLY A 87 9.30 -2.12 -1.12
CA GLY A 87 8.62 -2.92 -0.10
C GLY A 87 9.46 -4.12 0.34
N ALA A 88 10.04 -4.84 -0.62
CA ALA A 88 10.96 -5.94 -0.33
C ALA A 88 12.22 -5.46 0.42
N ALA A 89 12.76 -4.29 0.05
CA ALA A 89 13.89 -3.68 0.74
C ALA A 89 13.55 -3.27 2.18
N ILE A 90 12.40 -2.63 2.41
CA ILE A 90 11.90 -2.29 3.75
C ILE A 90 11.75 -3.55 4.59
N LEU A 91 11.11 -4.59 4.04
CA LEU A 91 10.95 -5.88 4.71
C LEU A 91 12.31 -6.45 5.13
N LYS A 92 13.28 -6.50 4.21
CA LYS A 92 14.64 -6.97 4.48
C LYS A 92 15.28 -6.17 5.61
N VAL A 93 15.17 -4.84 5.59
CA VAL A 93 15.71 -3.97 6.64
C VAL A 93 15.04 -4.23 7.99
N LEU A 94 13.71 -4.40 8.03
CA LEU A 94 12.99 -4.70 9.27
C LEU A 94 13.43 -6.04 9.88
N VAL A 95 13.67 -7.05 9.04
CA VAL A 95 14.17 -8.36 9.47
C VAL A 95 15.62 -8.26 9.98
N LEU A 96 16.49 -7.51 9.30
CA LEU A 96 17.88 -7.30 9.74
C LEU A 96 17.98 -6.51 11.04
N LEU A 97 17.07 -5.57 11.26
CA LEU A 97 16.98 -4.75 12.48
C LEU A 97 16.05 -5.37 13.52
N LYS A 98 15.75 -6.66 13.41
CA LYS A 98 15.00 -7.42 14.41
C LYS A 98 15.77 -7.34 15.74
N PRO A 99 15.11 -6.97 16.85
CA PRO A 99 15.76 -6.98 18.16
C PRO A 99 16.19 -8.41 18.52
N ASN A 100 17.38 -8.57 19.10
CA ASN A 100 17.76 -9.87 19.68
C ASN A 100 16.78 -10.24 20.80
N PRO A 101 16.23 -11.46 20.81
CA PRO A 101 15.49 -11.94 21.96
C PRO A 101 16.47 -11.98 23.14
N GLN A 102 16.19 -11.19 24.18
CA GLN A 102 16.83 -11.31 25.49
C GLN A 102 16.32 -12.57 26.18
#